data_AF-A0A1M5UHD2-F1
#
_entry.id   AF-A0A1M5UHD2-F1
#
_cell.length_a   1.000
_cell.length_b   1.000
_cell.length_c   1.000
_cell.angle_alpha   90.00
_cell.angle_beta   90.00
_cell.angle_gamma   90.00
#
_symmetry.space_group_name_H-M   'P 1'
#
loop_
_entity.id
_entity.type
_entity.pdbx_description
1 polymer ?
#
loop_
_entity_poly.entity_id
_entity_poly.type
_entity_poly.pdbx_seq_one_letter_code
_entity_poly.pdbx_strand_id
1 'polypeptide(L)'
;MDKYYETSKSQKSFILSKPSGKTTEILKGKKFSGKSTSLSYRILFLKNNYILNPKDKILVILFNQMDKENFVRSYKKISRSNDELFNTLLSGFLSNEENIEFVTFEKVISELFFDYLVENNKLELLIERKEIEKIMVNAIEEVKKDFKRNKILKKENWEFFSNEIRWIKSSSWVNVKEYLDSPRKGWKHKGNSKPTLKKNSSSREAVIALYNYYNRELEKQGYIDYEDMLKYINNTLSSKNSNKKSEFLSKYVHIIVDDTEKFSSSEIELIENLYYDEDHSTMTFSININNKEKENQFSKIVRNKRIYTEELPGVSKKYTLKHSFTPNESLERFKYFDLKHLKEFNILKDSSNFEELIVEDEEEIEYGKEELNQIPVFNNIAAGDPIYMEPEQQDSFSLPKYWTKGMQDCFILKVKGDSMINANIQDRDMVVIQTISSATHNDIVAVNIEGNATLKRLYNKNGKVMLMPENQNYKPIIVKEEGFYLIGKAVGVIRAKQ
;
A
#
# COMPACT_ATOMS: atom_id res chain seq x y z
N MET A 1 -15.28 10.86 25.91
CA MET A 1 -14.17 10.15 25.25
C MET A 1 -14.54 8.74 24.78
N ASP A 2 -15.63 8.11 25.26
CA ASP A 2 -15.96 6.70 24.96
C ASP A 2 -16.86 6.45 23.73
N LYS A 3 -17.24 7.47 22.95
CA LYS A 3 -18.20 7.29 21.83
C LYS A 3 -17.58 7.15 20.43
N TYR A 4 -16.25 7.18 20.29
CA TYR A 4 -15.61 7.29 18.96
C TYR A 4 -14.36 6.40 18.78
N TYR A 5 -14.30 5.27 19.49
CA TYR A 5 -13.23 4.27 19.33
C TYR A 5 -13.75 2.84 19.60
N GLU A 6 -14.25 2.15 18.60
CA GLU A 6 -14.33 0.69 18.50
C GLU A 6 -12.97 0.07 18.07
N THR A 7 -11.87 0.81 18.19
CA THR A 7 -10.52 0.27 17.99
C THR A 7 -10.20 -0.72 19.11
N SER A 8 -9.49 -1.81 18.77
CA SER A 8 -9.09 -2.82 19.75
C SER A 8 -8.22 -2.19 20.86
N LYS A 9 -8.18 -2.81 22.04
CA LYS A 9 -7.33 -2.35 23.17
C LYS A 9 -5.86 -2.15 22.76
N SER A 10 -5.34 -3.01 21.88
CA SER A 10 -3.98 -2.88 21.33
C SER A 10 -3.81 -1.65 20.43
N GLN A 11 -4.81 -1.34 19.60
CA GLN A 11 -4.80 -0.16 18.74
C GLN A 11 -4.92 1.12 19.58
N LYS A 12 -5.84 1.18 20.54
CA LYS A 12 -5.95 2.32 21.47
C LYS A 12 -4.64 2.59 22.20
N SER A 13 -4.03 1.53 22.72
CA SER A 13 -2.73 1.61 23.42
C SER A 13 -1.60 2.13 22.53
N PHE A 14 -1.60 1.76 21.25
CA PHE A 14 -0.66 2.28 20.26
C PHE A 14 -0.93 3.75 19.92
N ILE A 15 -2.17 4.07 19.52
CA ILE A 15 -2.60 5.40 19.09
C ILE A 15 -2.30 6.44 20.17
N LEU A 16 -2.62 6.13 21.42
CA LEU A 16 -2.50 7.03 22.57
C LEU A 16 -1.12 6.98 23.26
N SER A 17 -0.17 6.22 22.72
CA SER A 17 1.15 6.07 23.34
C SER A 17 1.87 7.42 23.45
N LYS A 18 2.37 7.79 24.63
CA LYS A 18 3.12 9.05 24.76
C LYS A 18 4.51 8.93 24.14
N PRO A 19 4.90 9.85 23.23
CA PRO A 19 6.30 10.04 22.84
C PRO A 19 7.18 10.35 24.06
N SER A 20 8.46 10.00 24.00
CA SER A 20 9.39 10.20 25.12
C SER A 20 10.84 10.46 24.69
N GLY A 21 11.05 10.85 23.43
CA GLY A 21 12.39 11.09 22.88
C GLY A 21 13.17 9.80 22.60
N LYS A 22 13.93 9.78 21.49
CA LYS A 22 14.76 8.65 21.05
C LYS A 22 14.13 7.25 21.13
N THR A 23 12.80 7.16 21.05
CA THR A 23 12.07 5.90 21.14
C THR A 23 11.48 5.50 19.81
N THR A 24 11.67 4.23 19.47
CA THR A 24 11.04 3.58 18.34
C THR A 24 9.85 2.74 18.81
N GLU A 25 8.70 2.98 18.22
CA GLU A 25 7.46 2.24 18.40
C GLU A 25 7.25 1.32 17.19
N ILE A 26 6.94 0.05 17.46
CA ILE A 26 6.66 -0.94 16.40
C ILE A 26 5.19 -1.29 16.41
N LEU A 27 4.52 -1.11 15.27
CA LEU A 27 3.19 -1.61 15.02
C LEU A 27 3.25 -2.81 14.06
N LYS A 28 3.09 -4.02 14.59
CA LYS A 28 3.15 -5.24 13.76
C LYS A 28 1.79 -5.94 13.70
N GLY A 29 1.48 -6.52 12.56
CA GLY A 29 0.23 -7.26 12.37
C GLY A 29 0.16 -7.95 11.02
N LYS A 30 -0.79 -8.87 10.86
CA LYS A 30 -1.08 -9.46 9.54
C LYS A 30 -1.60 -8.38 8.58
N LYS A 31 -1.63 -8.70 7.29
CA LYS A 31 -2.37 -7.90 6.31
C LYS A 31 -3.83 -7.75 6.78
N PHE A 32 -4.45 -6.60 6.53
CA PHE A 32 -5.77 -6.26 7.08
C PHE A 32 -5.87 -6.46 8.59
N SER A 33 -4.88 -6.01 9.35
CA SER A 33 -5.04 -5.89 10.81
C SER A 33 -5.38 -4.46 11.24
N GLY A 34 -5.66 -3.55 10.29
CA GLY A 34 -5.93 -2.14 10.55
C GLY A 34 -4.69 -1.32 10.90
N LYS A 35 -3.51 -1.67 10.36
CA LYS A 35 -2.27 -0.93 10.63
C LYS A 35 -2.33 0.49 10.10
N SER A 36 -2.63 0.69 8.82
CA SER A 36 -2.70 2.00 8.19
C SER A 36 -3.77 2.90 8.83
N THR A 37 -4.91 2.33 9.24
CA THR A 37 -5.91 3.03 10.07
C THR A 37 -5.34 3.47 11.42
N SER A 38 -4.64 2.57 12.12
CA SER A 38 -4.03 2.87 13.42
C SER A 38 -2.94 3.94 13.29
N LEU A 39 -2.15 3.90 12.22
CA LEU A 39 -1.18 4.95 11.88
C LEU A 39 -1.88 6.28 11.59
N SER A 40 -3.01 6.29 10.89
CA SER A 40 -3.77 7.51 10.60
C SER A 40 -4.27 8.19 11.87
N TYR A 41 -4.86 7.43 12.80
CA TYR A 41 -5.25 7.95 14.11
C TYR A 41 -4.03 8.36 14.96
N ARG A 42 -2.92 7.64 14.85
CA ARG A 42 -1.65 8.01 15.50
C ARG A 42 -1.14 9.36 15.00
N ILE A 43 -1.18 9.60 13.69
CA ILE A 43 -0.81 10.88 13.08
C ILE A 43 -1.68 12.01 13.64
N LEU A 44 -3.01 11.82 13.70
CA LEU A 44 -3.92 12.82 14.29
C LEU A 44 -3.61 13.10 15.75
N PHE A 45 -3.39 12.05 16.55
CA PHE A 45 -3.03 12.18 17.95
C PHE A 45 -1.73 12.98 18.15
N LEU A 46 -0.68 12.66 17.39
CA LEU A 46 0.60 13.35 17.44
C LEU A 46 0.46 14.82 16.99
N LYS A 47 -0.23 15.07 15.88
CA LYS A 47 -0.50 16.41 15.35
C LYS A 47 -1.14 17.31 16.41
N ASN A 48 -2.17 16.80 17.10
CA ASN A 48 -3.00 17.61 18.00
C ASN A 48 -2.44 17.73 19.43
N ASN A 49 -1.44 16.91 19.82
CA ASN A 49 -0.94 16.84 21.19
C ASN A 49 0.58 17.00 21.33
N TYR A 50 1.36 16.77 20.28
CA TYR A 50 2.82 16.70 20.34
C TYR A 50 3.53 17.51 19.23
N ILE A 51 2.81 18.36 18.50
CA ILE A 51 3.39 19.48 17.78
C ILE A 51 3.48 20.65 18.75
N LEU A 52 4.68 20.89 19.29
CA LEU A 52 4.90 21.84 20.38
C LEU A 52 5.52 23.16 19.90
N ASN A 53 6.21 23.14 18.77
CA ASN A 53 6.75 24.34 18.11
C ASN A 53 6.14 24.55 16.72
N PRO A 54 6.05 25.80 16.21
CA PRO A 54 5.55 26.08 14.85
C PRO A 54 6.35 25.39 13.73
N LYS A 55 7.61 25.05 13.99
CA LYS A 55 8.48 24.34 13.04
C LYS A 55 8.32 22.82 13.10
N ASP A 56 7.70 22.28 14.14
CA ASP A 56 7.57 20.83 14.32
C ASP A 56 6.67 20.24 13.23
N LYS A 57 7.10 19.12 12.66
CA LYS A 57 6.41 18.38 11.63
C LYS A 57 6.44 16.88 11.86
N ILE A 58 5.47 16.20 11.27
CA ILE A 58 5.35 14.76 11.16
C ILE A 58 5.74 14.35 9.73
N LEU A 59 6.78 13.54 9.60
CA LEU A 59 7.15 12.92 8.34
C LEU A 59 6.52 11.53 8.23
N VAL A 60 5.74 11.30 7.18
CA VAL A 60 5.17 10.00 6.86
C VAL A 60 5.83 9.47 5.59
N ILE A 61 6.69 8.47 5.75
CA ILE A 61 7.48 7.85 4.68
C ILE A 61 6.74 6.62 4.17
N LEU A 62 6.43 6.63 2.87
CA LEU A 62 5.73 5.55 2.19
C LEU A 62 6.61 4.99 1.07
N PHE A 63 6.44 3.70 0.77
CA PHE A 63 7.39 2.98 -0.07
C PHE A 63 7.39 3.44 -1.53
N ASN A 64 6.22 3.72 -2.10
CA ASN A 64 6.08 4.22 -3.48
C ASN A 64 4.92 5.21 -3.62
N GLN A 65 4.76 5.80 -4.81
CA GLN A 65 3.75 6.82 -5.08
C GLN A 65 2.30 6.30 -4.93
N MET A 66 2.05 5.05 -5.29
CA MET A 66 0.73 4.44 -5.18
C MET A 66 0.34 4.20 -3.72
N ASP A 67 1.26 3.65 -2.93
CA ASP A 67 1.11 3.48 -1.47
C ASP A 67 0.83 4.84 -0.82
N LYS A 68 1.51 5.90 -1.28
CA LYS A 68 1.26 7.28 -0.85
C LYS A 68 -0.14 7.78 -1.15
N GLU A 69 -0.60 7.65 -2.39
CA GLU A 69 -1.93 8.13 -2.78
C GLU A 69 -3.05 7.41 -2.02
N ASN A 70 -2.92 6.09 -1.85
CA ASN A 70 -3.88 5.29 -1.09
C ASN A 70 -3.90 5.68 0.39
N PHE A 71 -2.73 5.77 1.04
CA PHE A 71 -2.65 6.18 2.44
C PHE A 71 -3.24 7.58 2.65
N VAL A 72 -2.87 8.56 1.82
CA VAL A 72 -3.34 9.94 1.94
C VAL A 72 -4.85 10.04 1.75
N ARG A 73 -5.44 9.32 0.77
CA ARG A 73 -6.89 9.29 0.57
C ARG A 73 -7.63 8.81 1.82
N SER A 74 -7.08 7.79 2.45
CA SER A 74 -7.62 7.15 3.67
C SER A 74 -7.50 8.04 4.88
N TYR A 75 -6.31 8.61 5.07
CA TYR A 75 -6.04 9.58 6.11
C TYR A 75 -7.01 10.77 6.02
N LYS A 76 -7.23 11.33 4.82
CA LYS A 76 -8.18 12.44 4.62
C LYS A 76 -9.62 12.08 4.99
N LYS A 77 -10.07 10.86 4.70
CA LYS A 77 -11.40 10.37 5.14
C LYS A 77 -11.51 10.29 6.66
N ILE A 78 -10.46 9.78 7.32
CA ILE A 78 -10.41 9.64 8.78
C ILE A 78 -10.33 11.02 9.44
N SER A 79 -9.47 11.91 8.95
CA SER A 79 -9.27 13.27 9.48
C SER A 79 -10.59 14.06 9.47
N ARG A 80 -11.26 14.18 8.31
CA ARG A 80 -12.52 14.92 8.16
C ARG A 80 -13.65 14.43 9.07
N SER A 81 -13.75 13.11 9.25
CA SER A 81 -14.80 12.52 10.10
C SER A 81 -14.51 12.70 11.60
N ASN A 82 -13.29 13.13 11.94
CA ASN A 82 -12.75 13.18 13.30
C ASN A 82 -11.97 14.48 13.56
N ASP A 83 -12.33 15.59 12.90
CA ASP A 83 -11.56 16.86 12.98
C ASP A 83 -11.49 17.43 14.41
N GLU A 84 -12.42 17.05 15.30
CA GLU A 84 -12.41 17.43 16.73
C GLU A 84 -11.66 16.44 17.62
N LEU A 85 -11.28 15.28 17.08
CA LEU A 85 -10.70 14.19 17.83
C LEU A 85 -9.28 14.55 18.27
N PHE A 86 -8.99 14.34 19.56
CA PHE A 86 -7.72 14.68 20.21
C PHE A 86 -7.40 16.17 20.32
N ASN A 87 -8.31 17.08 19.97
CA ASN A 87 -8.05 18.51 20.07
C ASN A 87 -7.77 18.93 21.51
N THR A 88 -6.70 19.70 21.66
CA THR A 88 -6.29 20.34 22.91
C THR A 88 -6.45 21.86 22.78
N LEU A 89 -6.35 22.60 23.87
CA LEU A 89 -6.31 24.07 23.80
C LEU A 89 -5.18 24.59 22.89
N LEU A 90 -4.07 23.84 22.77
CA LEU A 90 -2.94 24.19 21.90
C LEU A 90 -3.22 23.92 20.42
N SER A 91 -4.09 22.96 20.10
CA SER A 91 -4.34 22.52 18.72
C SER A 91 -4.80 23.67 17.80
N GLY A 92 -5.61 24.60 18.31
CA GLY A 92 -6.09 25.75 17.54
C GLY A 92 -5.03 26.81 17.21
N PHE A 93 -3.85 26.77 17.85
CA PHE A 93 -2.78 27.77 17.66
C PHE A 93 -1.59 27.25 16.85
N LEU A 94 -1.29 25.95 16.95
CA LEU A 94 -0.04 25.37 16.43
C LEU A 94 -0.24 24.24 15.43
N SER A 95 -1.40 23.57 15.43
CA SER A 95 -1.61 22.40 14.58
C SER A 95 -2.45 22.74 13.35
N ASN A 96 -1.84 22.60 12.17
CA ASN A 96 -2.50 22.68 10.87
C ASN A 96 -2.15 21.45 10.01
N GLU A 97 -2.77 21.31 8.84
CA GLU A 97 -2.46 20.22 7.90
C GLU A 97 -1.03 20.34 7.32
N GLU A 98 -0.41 21.52 7.36
CA GLU A 98 0.95 21.76 6.85
C GLU A 98 2.05 21.19 7.77
N ASN A 99 1.69 20.79 8.99
CA ASN A 99 2.57 20.06 9.92
C ASN A 99 2.76 18.59 9.51
N ILE A 100 1.96 18.04 8.59
CA ILE A 100 2.09 16.64 8.16
C ILE A 100 2.60 16.58 6.73
N GLU A 101 3.67 15.83 6.52
CA GLU A 101 4.28 15.66 5.21
C GLU A 101 4.28 14.18 4.81
N PHE A 102 3.48 13.85 3.80
CA PHE A 102 3.45 12.52 3.19
C PHE A 102 4.41 12.47 2.02
N VAL A 103 5.43 11.63 2.09
CA VAL A 103 6.48 11.52 1.07
C VAL A 103 6.73 10.07 0.67
N THR A 104 7.23 9.87 -0.54
CA THR A 104 7.82 8.58 -0.91
C THR A 104 9.26 8.55 -0.44
N PHE A 105 9.77 7.38 -0.10
CA PHE A 105 11.18 7.25 0.30
C PHE A 105 12.15 7.62 -0.83
N GLU A 106 11.81 7.31 -2.08
CA GLU A 106 12.54 7.76 -3.26
C GLU A 106 12.67 9.28 -3.32
N LYS A 107 11.58 10.01 -3.00
CA LYS A 107 11.59 11.47 -2.94
C LYS A 107 12.56 11.98 -1.87
N VAL A 108 12.54 11.39 -0.67
CA VAL A 108 13.47 11.72 0.41
C VAL A 108 14.92 11.54 -0.03
N ILE A 109 15.26 10.39 -0.62
CA ILE A 109 16.62 10.13 -1.11
C ILE A 109 17.01 11.16 -2.17
N SER A 110 16.13 11.45 -3.13
CA SER A 110 16.43 12.36 -4.23
C SER A 110 16.77 13.77 -3.74
N GLU A 111 16.07 14.26 -2.71
CA GLU A 111 16.31 15.58 -2.13
C GLU A 111 17.63 15.60 -1.35
N LEU A 112 17.86 14.61 -0.50
CA LEU A 112 19.09 14.53 0.29
C LEU A 112 20.34 14.31 -0.56
N PHE A 113 20.21 13.53 -1.64
CA PHE A 113 21.32 13.33 -2.56
C PHE A 113 21.62 14.59 -3.35
N PHE A 114 20.61 15.34 -3.76
CA PHE A 114 20.79 16.65 -4.39
C PHE A 114 21.54 17.61 -3.47
N ASP A 115 21.15 17.70 -2.20
CA ASP A 115 21.85 18.52 -1.20
C ASP A 115 23.33 18.11 -1.08
N TYR A 116 23.61 16.79 -0.99
CA TYR A 116 24.99 16.28 -0.96
C TYR A 116 25.81 16.69 -2.20
N LEU A 117 25.25 16.57 -3.41
CA LEU A 117 25.93 16.94 -4.65
C LEU A 117 26.27 18.43 -4.68
N VAL A 118 25.33 19.28 -4.25
CA VAL A 118 25.51 20.73 -4.18
C VAL A 118 26.59 21.09 -3.17
N GLU A 119 26.55 20.53 -1.96
CA GLU A 119 27.52 20.82 -0.89
C GLU A 119 28.95 20.39 -1.25
N ASN A 120 29.11 19.29 -1.98
CA ASN A 120 30.42 18.71 -2.28
C ASN A 120 30.95 19.12 -3.67
N ASN A 121 30.17 19.87 -4.46
CA ASN A 121 30.48 20.25 -5.84
C ASN A 121 30.95 19.04 -6.69
N LYS A 122 30.27 17.91 -6.54
CA LYS A 122 30.61 16.65 -7.20
C LYS A 122 29.61 16.32 -8.31
N LEU A 123 30.11 15.72 -9.38
CA LEU A 123 29.33 15.12 -10.45
C LEU A 123 29.56 13.60 -10.43
N GLU A 124 29.10 12.93 -9.38
CA GLU A 124 29.14 11.47 -9.30
C GLU A 124 28.00 10.89 -10.14
N LEU A 125 28.31 9.95 -11.04
CA LEU A 125 27.31 9.33 -11.91
C LEU A 125 26.80 8.04 -11.28
N LEU A 126 25.49 7.96 -11.06
CA LEU A 126 24.84 6.69 -10.70
C LEU A 126 24.98 5.69 -11.84
N ILE A 127 25.59 4.54 -11.55
CA ILE A 127 25.86 3.54 -12.57
C ILE A 127 24.57 2.91 -13.11
N GLU A 128 24.47 2.83 -14.44
CA GLU A 128 23.36 2.16 -15.12
C GLU A 128 23.49 0.63 -15.11
N ARG A 129 22.36 -0.07 -15.15
CA ARG A 129 22.31 -1.55 -15.15
C ARG A 129 23.19 -2.19 -16.23
N LYS A 130 23.26 -1.60 -17.43
CA LYS A 130 24.08 -2.11 -18.54
C LYS A 130 25.58 -2.07 -18.21
N GLU A 131 26.04 -1.00 -17.57
CA GLU A 131 27.44 -0.89 -17.14
C GLU A 131 27.71 -1.80 -15.92
N ILE A 132 26.77 -1.96 -14.99
CA ILE A 132 26.88 -2.97 -13.93
C ILE A 132 27.10 -4.37 -14.53
N GLU A 133 26.27 -4.76 -15.50
CA GLU A 133 26.39 -6.07 -16.17
C GLU A 133 27.77 -6.24 -16.79
N LYS A 134 28.25 -5.25 -17.55
CA LYS A 134 29.57 -5.27 -18.20
C LYS A 134 30.71 -5.40 -17.20
N ILE A 135 30.72 -4.58 -16.13
CA ILE A 135 31.75 -4.65 -15.08
C ILE A 135 31.72 -6.02 -14.39
N MET A 136 30.53 -6.52 -14.07
CA MET A 136 30.37 -7.80 -13.37
C MET A 136 30.79 -8.99 -14.23
N VAL A 137 30.50 -8.98 -15.53
CA VAL A 137 30.96 -10.02 -16.46
C VAL A 137 32.50 -10.05 -16.52
N ASN A 138 33.13 -8.88 -16.66
CA ASN A 138 34.60 -8.76 -16.65
C ASN A 138 35.19 -9.20 -15.30
N ALA A 139 34.55 -8.82 -14.18
CA ALA A 139 34.96 -9.22 -12.84
C ALA A 139 34.93 -10.74 -12.67
N ILE A 140 33.89 -11.40 -13.17
CA ILE A 140 33.75 -12.86 -13.11
C ILE A 140 34.86 -13.54 -13.90
N GLU A 141 35.17 -13.08 -15.10
CA GLU A 141 36.27 -13.61 -15.90
C GLU A 141 37.63 -13.47 -15.21
N GLU A 142 37.89 -12.31 -14.61
CA GLU A 142 39.14 -12.05 -13.92
C GLU A 142 39.27 -12.92 -12.65
N VAL A 143 38.27 -12.88 -11.77
CA VAL A 143 38.27 -13.64 -10.51
C VAL A 143 38.29 -15.15 -10.77
N LYS A 144 37.71 -15.62 -11.88
CA LYS A 144 37.75 -17.05 -12.27
C LYS A 144 39.18 -17.57 -12.47
N LYS A 145 40.15 -16.71 -12.81
CA LYS A 145 41.56 -17.10 -12.98
C LYS A 145 42.17 -17.61 -11.67
N ASP A 146 41.81 -16.98 -10.55
CA ASP A 146 42.28 -17.36 -9.21
C ASP A 146 41.39 -18.45 -8.59
N PHE A 147 40.10 -18.47 -8.93
CA PHE A 147 39.11 -19.42 -8.41
C PHE A 147 38.69 -20.47 -9.46
N LYS A 148 39.66 -21.08 -10.15
CA LYS A 148 39.41 -21.97 -11.32
C LYS A 148 38.37 -23.07 -11.06
N ARG A 149 38.43 -23.72 -9.90
CA ARG A 149 37.53 -24.84 -9.52
C ARG A 149 36.12 -24.38 -9.12
N ASN A 150 35.90 -23.08 -8.98
CA ASN A 150 34.62 -22.56 -8.50
C ASN A 150 33.55 -22.58 -9.61
N LYS A 151 32.58 -23.48 -9.51
CA LYS A 151 31.55 -23.72 -10.53
C LYS A 151 30.52 -22.59 -10.69
N ILE A 152 30.45 -21.66 -9.73
CA ILE A 152 29.41 -20.62 -9.71
C ILE A 152 29.83 -19.36 -10.47
N LEU A 153 31.13 -19.17 -10.70
CA LEU A 153 31.71 -18.07 -11.48
C LEU A 153 31.48 -18.32 -12.97
N LYS A 154 30.26 -17.99 -13.43
CA LYS A 154 29.84 -18.00 -14.84
C LYS A 154 29.27 -16.63 -15.19
N LYS A 155 29.47 -16.15 -16.43
CA LYS A 155 29.05 -14.80 -16.85
C LYS A 155 27.54 -14.61 -16.67
N GLU A 156 26.76 -15.65 -16.95
CA GLU A 156 25.29 -15.66 -16.78
C GLU A 156 24.83 -15.43 -15.33
N ASN A 157 25.72 -15.57 -14.34
CA ASN A 157 25.41 -15.34 -12.92
C ASN A 157 25.70 -13.91 -12.46
N TRP A 158 26.03 -12.97 -13.36
CA TRP A 158 26.36 -11.58 -12.98
C TRP A 158 25.31 -10.94 -12.09
N GLU A 159 24.02 -11.13 -12.38
CA GLU A 159 22.92 -10.51 -11.63
C GLU A 159 22.87 -11.04 -10.19
N PHE A 160 23.13 -12.34 -10.01
CA PHE A 160 23.23 -12.94 -8.68
C PHE A 160 24.36 -12.32 -7.87
N PHE A 161 25.55 -12.19 -8.47
CA PHE A 161 26.69 -11.60 -7.78
C PHE A 161 26.52 -10.10 -7.52
N SER A 162 25.90 -9.35 -8.44
CA SER A 162 25.59 -7.94 -8.23
C SER A 162 24.64 -7.72 -7.04
N ASN A 163 23.61 -8.58 -6.91
CA ASN A 163 22.71 -8.55 -5.75
C ASN A 163 23.43 -8.95 -4.46
N GLU A 164 24.37 -9.89 -4.51
CA GLU A 164 25.14 -10.28 -3.34
C GLU A 164 26.09 -9.16 -2.88
N ILE A 165 26.73 -8.45 -3.84
CA ILE A 165 27.52 -7.25 -3.56
C ILE A 165 26.66 -6.16 -2.96
N ARG A 166 25.48 -5.87 -3.53
CA ARG A 166 24.53 -4.91 -2.96
C ARG A 166 24.14 -5.28 -1.52
N TRP A 167 23.88 -6.57 -1.27
CA TRP A 167 23.55 -7.06 0.07
C TRP A 167 24.70 -6.83 1.06
N ILE A 168 25.95 -7.10 0.65
CA ILE A 168 27.16 -6.78 1.43
C ILE A 168 27.20 -5.29 1.75
N LYS A 169 27.03 -4.41 0.74
CA LYS A 169 27.07 -2.95 0.92
C LYS A 169 25.98 -2.44 1.84
N SER A 170 24.77 -3.01 1.76
CA SER A 170 23.65 -2.66 2.65
C SER A 170 23.85 -3.08 4.12
N SER A 171 24.81 -3.98 4.41
CA SER A 171 24.94 -4.59 5.74
C SER A 171 25.73 -3.78 6.77
N SER A 172 26.22 -2.58 6.41
CA SER A 172 26.95 -1.64 7.29
C SER A 172 28.17 -2.25 7.99
N TRP A 173 28.81 -3.25 7.39
CA TRP A 173 30.00 -3.90 7.97
C TRP A 173 31.24 -3.02 7.88
N VAL A 174 32.01 -3.00 8.96
CA VAL A 174 33.32 -2.32 8.99
C VAL A 174 34.31 -3.08 8.12
N ASN A 175 34.21 -4.42 8.09
CA ASN A 175 35.06 -5.28 7.30
C ASN A 175 34.25 -6.21 6.41
N VAL A 176 34.50 -6.17 5.09
CA VAL A 176 33.86 -7.07 4.12
C VAL A 176 34.04 -8.55 4.45
N LYS A 177 35.09 -8.94 5.21
CA LYS A 177 35.31 -10.33 5.65
C LYS A 177 34.21 -10.85 6.58
N GLU A 178 33.45 -9.98 7.25
CA GLU A 178 32.26 -10.36 8.04
C GLU A 178 31.22 -11.11 7.19
N TYR A 179 31.22 -10.86 5.86
CA TYR A 179 30.43 -11.60 4.90
C TYR A 179 30.64 -13.11 4.95
N LEU A 180 31.87 -13.58 5.21
CA LEU A 180 32.22 -14.99 5.15
C LEU A 180 31.38 -15.84 6.09
N ASP A 181 31.09 -15.35 7.30
CA ASP A 181 30.31 -16.08 8.31
C ASP A 181 28.84 -15.63 8.40
N SER A 182 28.44 -14.60 7.66
CA SER A 182 27.10 -14.01 7.75
C SER A 182 25.96 -15.02 7.49
N PRO A 183 24.78 -14.89 8.15
CA PRO A 183 23.65 -15.81 8.03
C PRO A 183 22.82 -15.62 6.73
N ARG A 184 23.50 -15.38 5.59
CA ARG A 184 22.90 -15.22 4.26
C ARG A 184 22.53 -16.57 3.64
N LYS A 185 21.23 -16.83 3.42
CA LYS A 185 20.78 -17.95 2.58
C LYS A 185 20.69 -17.52 1.11
N GLY A 186 21.09 -18.43 0.22
CA GLY A 186 21.06 -18.21 -1.23
C GLY A 186 19.66 -17.91 -1.76
N TRP A 187 19.62 -17.03 -2.75
CA TRP A 187 18.45 -16.57 -3.47
C TRP A 187 17.70 -17.71 -4.18
N LYS A 188 16.36 -17.73 -4.08
CA LYS A 188 15.48 -18.56 -4.94
C LYS A 188 14.77 -17.65 -5.94
N HIS A 189 15.32 -17.48 -7.14
CA HIS A 189 14.55 -16.89 -8.24
C HIS A 189 13.60 -17.94 -8.82
N LYS A 190 12.41 -17.53 -9.28
CA LYS A 190 11.50 -18.42 -10.03
C LYS A 190 12.27 -19.00 -11.23
N GLY A 191 12.34 -20.33 -11.31
CA GLY A 191 12.71 -21.07 -12.52
C GLY A 191 14.11 -21.65 -12.64
N ASN A 192 15.09 -21.34 -11.77
CA ASN A 192 16.42 -21.98 -11.83
C ASN A 192 17.06 -22.17 -10.46
N SER A 193 17.65 -23.35 -10.23
CA SER A 193 18.45 -23.71 -9.06
C SER A 193 19.78 -22.94 -9.04
N LYS A 194 19.72 -21.66 -8.61
CA LYS A 194 20.91 -20.82 -8.42
C LYS A 194 21.72 -21.25 -7.18
N PRO A 195 23.04 -20.94 -7.14
CA PRO A 195 23.97 -21.55 -6.20
C PRO A 195 23.77 -21.11 -4.75
N THR A 196 23.87 -22.07 -3.82
CA THR A 196 23.90 -21.80 -2.39
C THR A 196 25.33 -21.46 -1.94
N LEU A 197 25.48 -20.34 -1.22
CA LEU A 197 26.78 -19.90 -0.69
C LEU A 197 26.95 -20.36 0.75
N LYS A 198 27.69 -21.47 0.93
CA LYS A 198 28.05 -21.95 2.27
C LYS A 198 28.92 -20.92 2.99
N LYS A 199 28.73 -20.79 4.32
CA LYS A 199 29.60 -19.98 5.17
C LYS A 199 31.06 -20.41 5.03
N ASN A 200 31.98 -19.45 5.12
CA ASN A 200 33.43 -19.66 5.07
C ASN A 200 33.88 -20.56 3.91
N SER A 201 33.22 -20.44 2.75
CA SER A 201 33.53 -21.22 1.55
C SER A 201 34.33 -20.43 0.54
N SER A 202 35.07 -21.13 -0.32
CA SER A 202 35.77 -20.53 -1.46
C SER A 202 34.84 -19.78 -2.42
N SER A 203 33.53 -20.08 -2.41
CA SER A 203 32.54 -19.29 -3.12
C SER A 203 32.27 -17.93 -2.49
N ARG A 204 32.24 -17.83 -1.16
CA ARG A 204 32.12 -16.52 -0.50
C ARG A 204 33.40 -15.70 -0.61
N GLU A 205 34.56 -16.35 -0.57
CA GLU A 205 35.84 -15.69 -0.87
C GLU A 205 35.87 -15.12 -2.29
N ALA A 206 35.36 -15.86 -3.28
CA ALA A 206 35.23 -15.37 -4.65
C ALA A 206 34.27 -14.17 -4.74
N VAL A 207 33.17 -14.14 -3.96
CA VAL A 207 32.29 -12.96 -3.90
C VAL A 207 33.01 -11.74 -3.32
N ILE A 208 33.86 -11.91 -2.30
CA ILE A 208 34.68 -10.80 -1.77
C ILE A 208 35.66 -10.29 -2.85
N ALA A 209 36.27 -11.19 -3.63
CA ALA A 209 37.12 -10.79 -4.74
C ALA A 209 36.33 -10.01 -5.82
N LEU A 210 35.11 -10.45 -6.14
CA LEU A 210 34.21 -9.73 -7.05
C LEU A 210 33.81 -8.36 -6.49
N TYR A 211 33.49 -8.27 -5.20
CA TYR A 211 33.19 -7.01 -4.51
C TYR A 211 34.34 -6.02 -4.64
N ASN A 212 35.58 -6.46 -4.37
CA ASN A 212 36.76 -5.60 -4.47
C ASN A 212 37.01 -5.15 -5.92
N TYR A 213 36.87 -6.06 -6.89
CA TYR A 213 37.01 -5.73 -8.30
C TYR A 213 35.95 -4.70 -8.73
N TYR A 214 34.69 -4.95 -8.40
CA TYR A 214 33.56 -4.09 -8.76
C TYR A 214 33.74 -2.66 -8.23
N ASN A 215 33.99 -2.50 -6.92
CA ASN A 215 34.17 -1.17 -6.34
C ASN A 215 35.40 -0.43 -6.90
N ARG A 216 36.48 -1.15 -7.20
CA ARG A 216 37.66 -0.55 -7.86
C ARG A 216 37.33 -0.05 -9.28
N GLU A 217 36.50 -0.76 -10.03
CA GLU A 217 36.09 -0.32 -11.37
C GLU A 217 35.09 0.83 -11.32
N LEU A 218 34.20 0.87 -10.32
CA LEU A 218 33.36 2.05 -10.07
C LEU A 218 34.23 3.29 -9.84
N GLU A 219 35.19 3.20 -8.91
CA GLU A 219 36.11 4.30 -8.57
C GLU A 219 36.89 4.80 -9.79
N LYS A 220 37.49 3.89 -10.57
CA LYS A 220 38.24 4.24 -11.79
C LYS A 220 37.40 4.97 -12.83
N GLN A 221 36.13 4.64 -12.93
CA GLN A 221 35.22 5.20 -13.95
C GLN A 221 34.41 6.39 -13.42
N GLY A 222 34.60 6.78 -12.15
CA GLY A 222 33.85 7.88 -11.53
C GLY A 222 32.37 7.55 -11.28
N TYR A 223 32.04 6.26 -11.21
CA TYR A 223 30.69 5.79 -10.93
C TYR A 223 30.47 5.54 -9.44
N ILE A 224 29.21 5.65 -9.04
CA ILE A 224 28.72 5.21 -7.73
C ILE A 224 27.50 4.32 -7.93
N ASP A 225 27.26 3.38 -7.02
CA ASP A 225 26.00 2.63 -7.00
C ASP A 225 25.01 3.19 -5.98
N TYR A 226 23.83 2.56 -5.92
CA TYR A 226 22.75 2.95 -5.01
C TYR A 226 23.18 2.93 -3.54
N GLU A 227 23.98 1.94 -3.12
CA GLU A 227 24.38 1.82 -1.72
C GLU A 227 25.50 2.81 -1.37
N ASP A 228 26.37 3.15 -2.33
CA ASP A 228 27.34 4.26 -2.17
C ASP A 228 26.61 5.60 -1.98
N MET A 229 25.59 5.85 -2.80
CA MET A 229 24.75 7.04 -2.69
C MET A 229 24.14 7.16 -1.28
N LEU A 230 23.49 6.09 -0.78
CA LEU A 230 22.94 6.08 0.58
C LEU A 230 24.01 6.33 1.65
N LYS A 231 25.19 5.72 1.49
CA LYS A 231 26.32 5.90 2.40
C LYS A 231 26.82 7.35 2.41
N TYR A 232 26.91 8.00 1.24
CA TYR A 232 27.33 9.40 1.14
C TYR A 232 26.33 10.35 1.80
N ILE A 233 25.04 10.14 1.59
CA ILE A 233 23.99 10.86 2.30
C ILE A 233 24.16 10.66 3.81
N ASN A 234 24.26 9.42 4.29
CA ASN A 234 24.40 9.11 5.72
C ASN A 234 25.64 9.74 6.37
N ASN A 235 26.79 9.72 5.68
CA ASN A 235 28.01 10.35 6.17
C ASN A 235 27.84 11.87 6.31
N THR A 236 27.11 12.49 5.38
CA THR A 236 26.81 13.92 5.41
C THR A 236 25.93 14.25 6.61
N LEU A 237 24.86 13.47 6.82
CA LEU A 237 23.95 13.60 7.96
C LEU A 237 24.64 13.41 9.32
N SER A 238 25.61 12.50 9.39
CA SER A 238 26.32 12.13 10.63
C SER A 238 27.45 13.09 11.01
N SER A 239 27.95 13.88 10.06
CA SER A 239 29.08 14.79 10.31
C SER A 239 28.64 15.98 11.17
N LYS A 240 28.93 15.93 12.47
CA LYS A 240 28.59 16.92 13.52
C LYS A 240 29.18 18.35 13.31
N ASN A 241 29.77 18.65 12.16
CA ASN A 241 30.42 19.94 11.87
C ASN A 241 29.56 20.91 11.05
N SER A 242 28.32 20.55 10.69
CA SER A 242 27.37 21.54 10.25
C SER A 242 26.53 22.01 11.45
N ASN A 243 26.64 23.28 11.81
CA ASN A 243 25.57 24.01 12.50
C ASN A 243 24.31 24.16 11.60
N LYS A 244 24.13 23.21 10.68
CA LYS A 244 23.14 23.05 9.63
C LYS A 244 23.00 21.53 9.42
N LYS A 245 22.40 20.80 10.38
CA LYS A 245 21.43 19.79 9.91
C LYS A 245 20.52 20.59 8.97
N SER A 246 20.42 20.19 7.70
CA SER A 246 19.68 20.93 6.67
C SER A 246 18.39 21.50 7.28
N GLU A 247 18.03 22.74 6.94
CA GLU A 247 16.77 23.36 7.40
C GLU A 247 15.58 22.41 7.16
N PHE A 248 15.69 21.57 6.13
CA PHE A 248 14.80 20.46 5.82
C PHE A 248 14.66 19.40 6.92
N LEU A 249 15.72 19.02 7.63
CA LEU A 249 15.72 17.90 8.59
C LEU A 249 15.40 18.32 10.02
N SER A 250 15.71 19.57 10.39
CA SER A 250 15.49 20.08 11.76
C SER A 250 14.00 20.19 12.16
N LYS A 251 13.08 19.96 11.22
CA LYS A 251 11.63 20.14 11.42
C LYS A 251 10.89 18.85 11.79
N TYR A 252 11.44 17.66 11.52
CA TYR A 252 10.70 16.40 11.69
C TYR A 252 10.92 15.77 13.06
N VAL A 253 10.06 16.12 14.02
CA VAL A 253 10.08 15.56 15.39
C VAL A 253 9.39 14.20 15.47
N HIS A 254 8.53 13.87 14.50
CA HIS A 254 7.88 12.58 14.41
C HIS A 254 8.13 11.96 13.03
N ILE A 255 8.59 10.70 13.01
CA ILE A 255 8.77 9.94 11.77
C ILE A 255 7.92 8.69 11.84
N ILE A 256 7.12 8.46 10.81
CA ILE A 256 6.27 7.29 10.66
C ILE A 256 6.60 6.63 9.33
N VAL A 257 6.88 5.34 9.36
CA VAL A 257 7.20 4.54 8.17
C VAL A 257 6.20 3.39 8.08
N ASP A 258 5.48 3.33 6.96
CA ASP A 258 4.60 2.20 6.68
C ASP A 258 5.34 1.08 5.93
N ASP A 259 4.89 -0.16 6.13
CA ASP A 259 5.45 -1.37 5.48
C ASP A 259 6.99 -1.47 5.54
N THR A 260 7.54 -1.30 6.74
CA THR A 260 9.00 -1.25 6.99
C THR A 260 9.72 -2.49 6.45
N GLU A 261 9.06 -3.65 6.38
CA GLU A 261 9.62 -4.88 5.79
C GLU A 261 10.04 -4.74 4.31
N LYS A 262 9.54 -3.71 3.61
CA LYS A 262 9.91 -3.39 2.22
C LYS A 262 11.25 -2.67 2.12
N PHE A 263 11.85 -2.21 3.21
CA PHE A 263 13.09 -1.44 3.23
C PHE A 263 14.31 -2.31 3.53
N SER A 264 15.43 -1.95 2.90
CA SER A 264 16.75 -2.53 3.15
C SER A 264 17.39 -1.94 4.40
N SER A 265 18.50 -2.53 4.81
CA SER A 265 19.17 -2.15 6.06
C SER A 265 19.79 -0.76 6.01
N SER A 266 20.43 -0.40 4.90
CA SER A 266 20.99 0.94 4.66
C SER A 266 19.90 2.01 4.55
N GLU A 267 18.74 1.65 4.02
CA GLU A 267 17.58 2.54 3.94
C GLU A 267 16.96 2.80 5.32
N ILE A 268 16.84 1.77 6.16
CA ILE A 268 16.40 1.92 7.57
C ILE A 268 17.41 2.78 8.34
N GLU A 269 18.71 2.56 8.16
CA GLU A 269 19.77 3.38 8.76
C GLU A 269 19.69 4.85 8.31
N LEU A 270 19.39 5.09 7.03
CA LEU A 270 19.14 6.44 6.54
C LEU A 270 17.93 7.09 7.21
N ILE A 271 16.81 6.36 7.31
CA ILE A 271 15.60 6.87 7.98
C ILE A 271 15.89 7.21 9.44
N GLU A 272 16.65 6.37 10.14
CA GLU A 272 17.09 6.65 11.52
C GLU A 272 17.86 7.98 11.61
N ASN A 273 18.75 8.25 10.65
CA ASN A 273 19.54 9.48 10.61
C ASN A 273 18.71 10.74 10.28
N LEU A 274 17.50 10.60 9.73
CA LEU A 274 16.57 11.73 9.55
C LEU A 274 16.00 12.21 10.88
N TYR A 275 16.00 11.35 11.90
CA TYR A 275 15.37 11.62 13.18
C TYR A 275 16.00 12.81 13.89
N TYR A 276 15.16 13.76 14.30
CA TYR A 276 15.54 14.88 15.15
C TYR A 276 15.10 14.59 16.59
N ASP A 277 16.10 14.44 17.47
CA ASP A 277 15.92 13.94 18.83
C ASP A 277 15.51 15.07 19.76
N GLU A 278 14.22 15.09 20.12
CA GLU A 278 13.61 16.00 21.09
C GLU A 278 12.85 15.20 22.15
N ASP A 279 12.57 15.75 23.33
CA ASP A 279 11.88 15.03 24.42
C ASP A 279 10.48 14.52 24.03
N HIS A 280 9.83 15.20 23.09
CA HIS A 280 8.53 14.83 22.54
C HIS A 280 8.60 14.06 21.22
N SER A 281 9.79 13.73 20.71
CA SER A 281 9.94 13.05 19.42
C SER A 281 9.54 11.56 19.48
N THR A 282 9.12 10.99 18.34
CA THR A 282 8.89 9.53 18.21
C THR A 282 9.14 9.00 16.80
N MET A 283 9.72 7.81 16.68
CA MET A 283 9.81 7.07 15.42
C MET A 283 8.89 5.86 15.45
N THR A 284 8.10 5.65 14.40
CA THR A 284 7.13 4.56 14.30
C THR A 284 7.38 3.72 13.06
N PHE A 285 7.53 2.41 13.23
CA PHE A 285 7.63 1.44 12.14
C PHE A 285 6.41 0.51 12.14
N SER A 286 5.66 0.52 11.04
CA SER A 286 4.62 -0.48 10.77
C SER A 286 5.20 -1.66 10.02
N ILE A 287 4.81 -2.89 10.39
CA ILE A 287 5.36 -4.13 9.81
C ILE A 287 4.27 -5.16 9.51
N ASN A 288 4.24 -5.68 8.29
CA ASN A 288 3.39 -6.81 7.90
C ASN A 288 4.03 -8.18 8.23
N ILE A 289 3.39 -8.97 9.09
CA ILE A 289 3.93 -10.27 9.56
C ILE A 289 3.77 -11.41 8.56
N ASN A 290 2.80 -11.33 7.65
CA ASN A 290 2.37 -12.45 6.82
C ASN A 290 2.65 -12.28 5.32
N ASN A 291 3.45 -11.29 4.91
CA ASN A 291 3.67 -11.07 3.49
C ASN A 291 4.54 -12.19 2.88
N LYS A 292 3.88 -13.21 2.31
CA LYS A 292 4.54 -14.28 1.56
C LYS A 292 5.03 -13.80 0.20
N GLU A 293 4.56 -12.64 -0.26
CA GLU A 293 4.83 -12.10 -1.58
C GLU A 293 5.86 -10.97 -1.50
N LYS A 294 7.08 -11.29 -1.93
CA LYS A 294 8.23 -10.38 -2.09
C LYS A 294 8.87 -9.94 -0.77
N GLU A 295 9.65 -10.85 -0.17
CA GLU A 295 10.66 -10.48 0.82
C GLU A 295 11.63 -9.46 0.21
N ASN A 296 11.83 -8.28 0.84
CA ASN A 296 12.99 -7.47 0.52
C ASN A 296 14.24 -8.21 0.99
N GLN A 297 15.00 -8.74 0.03
CA GLN A 297 16.21 -9.53 0.28
C GLN A 297 17.36 -8.75 0.93
N PHE A 298 17.30 -7.42 0.91
CA PHE A 298 18.29 -6.50 1.49
C PHE A 298 17.90 -6.04 2.91
N SER A 299 16.73 -6.47 3.38
CA SER A 299 16.25 -6.14 4.73
C SER A 299 16.89 -7.03 5.80
N LYS A 300 17.47 -6.43 6.85
CA LYS A 300 17.89 -7.16 8.06
C LYS A 300 16.70 -7.61 8.90
N ILE A 301 15.59 -6.87 8.85
CA ILE A 301 14.42 -7.15 9.67
C ILE A 301 13.59 -8.31 9.13
N VAL A 302 13.74 -8.73 7.87
CA VAL A 302 13.00 -9.86 7.27
C VAL A 302 13.97 -10.96 6.86
N ARG A 303 13.94 -12.10 7.54
CA ARG A 303 14.78 -13.26 7.18
C ARG A 303 13.96 -14.55 7.28
N ASN A 304 13.95 -15.37 6.21
CA ASN A 304 13.23 -16.64 6.18
C ASN A 304 11.74 -16.52 6.57
N LYS A 305 11.03 -15.51 6.05
CA LYS A 305 9.63 -15.23 6.39
C LYS A 305 9.40 -14.94 7.88
N ARG A 306 10.45 -14.57 8.61
CA ARG A 306 10.41 -14.15 10.01
C ARG A 306 10.84 -12.69 10.11
N ILE A 307 10.23 -11.98 11.06
CA ILE A 307 10.56 -10.59 11.36
C ILE A 307 11.42 -10.52 12.61
N TYR A 308 12.52 -9.77 12.52
CA TYR A 308 13.51 -9.53 13.56
C TYR A 308 13.48 -8.06 13.95
N THR A 309 12.47 -7.70 14.74
CA THR A 309 12.23 -6.32 15.21
C THR A 309 13.37 -5.73 16.03
N GLU A 310 14.21 -6.56 16.61
CA GLU A 310 15.41 -6.20 17.38
C GLU A 310 16.54 -5.62 16.52
N GLU A 311 16.47 -5.77 15.20
CA GLU A 311 17.40 -5.14 14.25
C GLU A 311 16.99 -3.68 13.94
N LEU A 312 15.84 -3.22 14.45
CA LEU A 312 15.44 -1.82 14.37
C LEU A 312 16.06 -1.01 15.51
N PRO A 313 16.40 0.27 15.28
CA PRO A 313 17.04 1.11 16.28
C PRO A 313 16.08 1.54 17.39
N GLY A 314 16.58 1.68 18.61
CA GLY A 314 15.87 2.38 19.70
C GLY A 314 14.52 1.80 20.11
N VAL A 315 14.27 0.51 19.85
CA VAL A 315 12.93 -0.09 20.05
C VAL A 315 12.54 -0.11 21.52
N SER A 316 11.51 0.66 21.84
CA SER A 316 11.00 0.84 23.21
C SER A 316 9.66 0.12 23.43
N LYS A 317 8.78 0.14 22.43
CA LYS A 317 7.40 -0.37 22.54
C LYS A 317 7.04 -1.19 21.31
N LYS A 318 6.36 -2.32 21.54
CA LYS A 318 5.90 -3.23 20.48
C LYS A 318 4.41 -3.49 20.62
N TYR A 319 3.66 -3.15 19.60
CA TYR A 319 2.21 -3.32 19.51
C TYR A 319 1.92 -4.40 18.47
N THR A 320 1.19 -5.43 18.87
CA THR A 320 0.81 -6.53 17.97
C THR A 320 -0.69 -6.53 17.74
N LEU A 321 -1.08 -6.34 16.49
CA LEU A 321 -2.45 -6.47 16.03
C LEU A 321 -2.68 -7.96 15.68
N LYS A 322 -3.29 -8.69 16.62
CA LYS A 322 -3.39 -10.17 16.59
C LYS A 322 -4.48 -10.69 15.64
N HIS A 323 -5.54 -9.91 15.44
CA HIS A 323 -6.66 -10.30 14.60
C HIS A 323 -6.49 -9.68 13.20
N SER A 324 -6.63 -10.51 12.15
CA SER A 324 -7.39 -10.07 10.98
C SER A 324 -8.77 -9.73 11.54
N PHE A 325 -9.02 -8.44 11.70
CA PHE A 325 -10.16 -7.79 12.37
C PHE A 325 -11.12 -8.61 13.25
N THR A 326 -11.26 -8.19 14.51
CA THR A 326 -12.57 -8.19 15.15
C THR A 326 -13.45 -7.08 14.54
N PRO A 327 -14.76 -7.28 14.41
CA PRO A 327 -15.51 -6.91 13.21
C PRO A 327 -15.84 -5.45 12.91
N ASN A 328 -15.26 -4.42 13.53
CA ASN A 328 -16.01 -3.16 13.59
C ASN A 328 -15.38 -1.83 13.13
N GLU A 329 -14.08 -1.68 12.81
CA GLU A 329 -13.60 -0.27 12.72
C GLU A 329 -12.57 0.18 11.67
N SER A 330 -12.37 -0.56 10.59
CA SER A 330 -11.84 0.09 9.35
C SER A 330 -12.07 -0.68 8.05
N LEU A 331 -12.73 -1.84 8.14
CA LEU A 331 -13.20 -2.57 6.98
C LEU A 331 -14.64 -2.16 6.72
N GLU A 332 -14.90 -1.63 5.54
CA GLU A 332 -16.25 -1.49 5.03
C GLU A 332 -16.77 -2.91 4.74
N ARG A 333 -17.88 -3.28 5.39
CA ARG A 333 -18.53 -4.57 5.19
C ARG A 333 -19.59 -4.41 4.12
N PHE A 334 -19.55 -5.28 3.12
CA PHE A 334 -20.59 -5.36 2.13
C PHE A 334 -21.16 -6.76 2.06
N LYS A 335 -22.43 -6.86 1.70
CA LYS A 335 -23.03 -8.10 1.24
C LYS A 335 -23.18 -8.00 -0.27
N TYR A 336 -22.61 -8.95 -0.99
CA TYR A 336 -22.81 -9.07 -2.43
C TYR A 336 -23.82 -10.17 -2.71
N PHE A 337 -24.90 -9.82 -3.38
CA PHE A 337 -25.91 -10.74 -3.87
C PHE A 337 -25.69 -10.93 -5.37
N ASP A 338 -25.32 -12.14 -5.77
CA ASP A 338 -25.21 -12.53 -7.16
C ASP A 338 -26.61 -12.86 -7.69
N LEU A 339 -27.17 -11.96 -8.51
CA LEU A 339 -28.52 -12.13 -9.06
C LEU A 339 -28.58 -13.22 -10.14
N LYS A 340 -27.44 -13.58 -10.74
CA LYS A 340 -27.36 -14.61 -11.79
C LYS A 340 -27.33 -16.01 -11.20
N HIS A 341 -26.61 -16.19 -10.09
CA HIS A 341 -26.41 -17.48 -9.45
C HIS A 341 -27.21 -17.66 -8.15
N LEU A 342 -27.91 -16.62 -7.69
CA LEU A 342 -28.68 -16.59 -6.44
C LEU A 342 -27.81 -16.98 -5.24
N LYS A 343 -26.59 -16.44 -5.20
CA LYS A 343 -25.62 -16.64 -4.12
C LYS A 343 -25.35 -15.35 -3.37
N GLU A 344 -24.96 -15.47 -2.11
CA GLU A 344 -24.61 -14.34 -1.26
C GLU A 344 -23.20 -14.50 -0.74
N PHE A 345 -22.46 -13.41 -0.76
CA PHE A 345 -21.08 -13.37 -0.29
C PHE A 345 -20.92 -12.19 0.68
N ASN A 346 -20.15 -12.36 1.74
CA ASN A 346 -19.72 -11.22 2.53
C ASN A 346 -18.39 -10.71 1.96
N ILE A 347 -18.30 -9.41 1.79
CA ILE A 347 -17.11 -8.73 1.32
C ILE A 347 -16.59 -7.88 2.46
N LEU A 348 -15.30 -8.00 2.72
CA LEU A 348 -14.56 -7.07 3.55
C LEU A 348 -13.59 -6.29 2.68
N LYS A 349 -13.69 -4.97 2.76
CA LYS A 349 -12.80 -4.06 2.04
C LYS A 349 -12.15 -3.11 3.03
N ASP A 350 -10.83 -2.97 2.96
CA ASP A 350 -10.15 -1.92 3.70
C ASP A 350 -10.46 -0.58 3.02
N SER A 351 -11.05 0.35 3.77
CA SER A 351 -11.29 1.72 3.29
C SER A 351 -10.00 2.40 2.81
N SER A 352 -8.83 1.87 3.22
CA SER A 352 -7.51 2.33 2.85
C SER A 352 -6.76 1.58 1.75
N ASN A 353 -7.26 0.41 1.34
CA ASN A 353 -6.65 -0.37 0.27
C ASN A 353 -7.70 -0.84 -0.75
N PHE A 354 -7.65 -0.27 -1.96
CA PHE A 354 -8.54 -0.64 -3.06
C PHE A 354 -8.05 -1.85 -3.86
N GLU A 355 -6.83 -2.30 -3.61
CA GLU A 355 -6.18 -3.39 -4.34
C GLU A 355 -6.50 -4.76 -3.78
N GLU A 356 -7.26 -4.81 -2.71
CA GLU A 356 -7.45 -6.00 -1.92
C GLU A 356 -8.88 -6.13 -1.43
N LEU A 357 -9.36 -7.37 -1.48
CA LEU A 357 -10.72 -7.72 -1.11
C LEU A 357 -10.67 -9.07 -0.41
N ILE A 358 -11.33 -9.19 0.73
CA ILE A 358 -11.60 -10.50 1.32
C ILE A 358 -13.05 -10.84 1.03
N VAL A 359 -13.28 -12.04 0.52
CA VAL A 359 -14.62 -12.62 0.38
C VAL A 359 -14.74 -13.73 1.41
N GLU A 360 -15.70 -13.60 2.31
CA GLU A 360 -16.07 -14.66 3.25
C GLU A 360 -17.20 -15.49 2.61
N ASP A 361 -16.89 -16.75 2.27
CA ASP A 361 -17.84 -17.79 1.86
C ASP A 361 -17.73 -18.97 2.86
N GLU A 362 -17.75 -20.24 2.42
CA GLU A 362 -17.37 -21.41 3.25
C GLU A 362 -15.94 -21.29 3.83
N GLU A 363 -15.06 -20.56 3.13
CA GLU A 363 -13.71 -20.19 3.58
C GLU A 363 -13.47 -18.68 3.35
N GLU A 364 -12.49 -18.10 4.05
CA GLU A 364 -11.99 -16.74 3.79
C GLU A 364 -11.02 -16.77 2.61
N ILE A 365 -11.40 -16.15 1.49
CA ILE A 365 -10.54 -16.03 0.30
C ILE A 365 -10.08 -14.59 0.16
N GLU A 366 -8.77 -14.39 0.11
CA GLU A 366 -8.14 -13.10 -0.14
C GLU A 366 -7.84 -12.94 -1.63
N TYR A 367 -8.32 -11.83 -2.22
CA TYR A 367 -8.02 -11.44 -3.60
C TYR A 367 -7.06 -10.25 -3.61
N GLY A 368 -5.94 -10.41 -4.31
CA GLY A 368 -5.00 -9.31 -4.57
C GLY A 368 -5.33 -8.54 -5.84
N LYS A 369 -4.59 -7.45 -6.08
CA LYS A 369 -4.77 -6.52 -7.22
C LYS A 369 -4.97 -7.22 -8.57
N GLU A 370 -4.15 -8.23 -8.84
CA GLU A 370 -4.13 -8.96 -10.11
C GLU A 370 -5.38 -9.83 -10.33
N GLU A 371 -6.14 -10.09 -9.27
CA GLU A 371 -7.35 -10.93 -9.27
C GLU A 371 -8.63 -10.10 -9.16
N LEU A 372 -8.51 -8.78 -9.01
CA LEU A 372 -9.62 -7.86 -8.88
C LEU A 372 -9.85 -7.07 -10.18
N ASN A 373 -11.12 -6.77 -10.44
CA ASN A 373 -11.57 -5.88 -11.48
C ASN A 373 -12.17 -4.62 -10.84
N GLN A 374 -11.64 -3.45 -11.19
CA GLN A 374 -12.12 -2.18 -10.66
C GLN A 374 -13.29 -1.69 -11.52
N ILE A 375 -14.48 -1.64 -10.91
CA ILE A 375 -15.73 -1.28 -11.58
C ILE A 375 -16.07 0.17 -11.26
N PRO A 376 -16.35 1.02 -12.26
CA PRO A 376 -16.72 2.42 -12.02
C PRO A 376 -18.09 2.52 -11.34
N VAL A 377 -18.20 3.44 -10.37
CA VAL A 377 -19.44 3.75 -9.65
C VAL A 377 -19.93 5.13 -10.09
N PHE A 378 -21.15 5.18 -10.59
CA PHE A 378 -21.85 6.40 -10.98
C PHE A 378 -22.93 6.77 -9.96
N ASN A 379 -23.52 7.95 -10.13
CA ASN A 379 -24.52 8.50 -9.22
C ASN A 379 -25.89 7.79 -9.35
N ASN A 380 -26.93 8.41 -8.79
CA ASN A 380 -28.16 7.72 -8.42
C ASN A 380 -28.98 7.19 -9.62
N ILE A 381 -29.49 5.96 -9.50
CA ILE A 381 -30.60 5.42 -10.29
C ILE A 381 -31.85 5.33 -9.42
N ALA A 382 -33.00 5.68 -9.98
CA ALA A 382 -34.26 5.56 -9.25
C ALA A 382 -34.74 4.10 -9.18
N ALA A 383 -34.99 3.60 -7.97
CA ALA A 383 -35.94 2.52 -7.72
C ALA A 383 -37.29 3.16 -7.36
N GLY A 384 -37.85 3.92 -8.30
CA GLY A 384 -39.08 4.71 -8.14
C GLY A 384 -39.43 5.39 -9.47
N ASP A 385 -39.93 6.62 -9.42
CA ASP A 385 -40.09 7.48 -10.61
C ASP A 385 -38.72 7.76 -11.26
N PRO A 386 -38.61 7.75 -12.61
CA PRO A 386 -37.35 7.99 -13.29
C PRO A 386 -36.67 9.30 -12.85
N ILE A 387 -35.36 9.24 -12.58
CA ILE A 387 -34.54 10.43 -12.23
C ILE A 387 -33.41 10.63 -13.23
N TYR A 388 -32.95 11.86 -13.39
CA TYR A 388 -31.78 12.16 -14.21
C TYR A 388 -30.54 11.43 -13.67
N MET A 389 -29.79 10.82 -14.58
CA MET A 389 -28.54 10.10 -14.28
C MET A 389 -27.35 10.92 -14.76
N GLU A 390 -26.51 11.37 -13.81
CA GLU A 390 -25.29 12.09 -14.13
C GLU A 390 -24.23 11.15 -14.75
N PRO A 391 -23.57 11.56 -15.85
CA PRO A 391 -22.60 10.71 -16.56
C PRO A 391 -21.23 10.66 -15.89
N GLU A 392 -20.98 11.50 -14.87
CA GLU A 392 -19.68 11.63 -14.22
C GLU A 392 -19.43 10.49 -13.22
N GLN A 393 -18.28 9.82 -13.37
CA GLN A 393 -17.85 8.77 -12.44
C GLN A 393 -17.57 9.39 -11.06
N GLN A 394 -18.17 8.80 -10.01
CA GLN A 394 -18.07 9.29 -8.64
C GLN A 394 -17.05 8.50 -7.80
N ASP A 395 -16.98 7.19 -8.01
CA ASP A 395 -16.10 6.30 -7.25
C ASP A 395 -15.76 5.04 -8.07
N SER A 396 -15.14 4.05 -7.42
CA SER A 396 -14.89 2.73 -7.97
C SER A 396 -14.99 1.64 -6.90
N PHE A 397 -15.44 0.45 -7.31
CA PHE A 397 -15.56 -0.71 -6.44
C PHE A 397 -14.86 -1.92 -7.07
N SER A 398 -13.98 -2.57 -6.32
CA SER A 398 -13.25 -3.75 -6.79
C SER A 398 -14.07 -5.01 -6.53
N LEU A 399 -14.31 -5.82 -7.56
CA LEU A 399 -14.89 -7.16 -7.45
C LEU A 399 -13.92 -8.20 -7.99
N PRO A 400 -13.97 -9.46 -7.54
CA PRO A 400 -13.16 -10.52 -8.10
C PRO A 400 -13.38 -10.68 -9.62
N LYS A 401 -12.30 -10.78 -10.40
CA LYS A 401 -12.34 -10.91 -11.87
C LYS A 401 -13.21 -12.08 -12.31
N TYR A 402 -13.25 -13.16 -11.53
CA TYR A 402 -14.06 -14.33 -11.84
C TYR A 402 -15.56 -14.08 -11.73
N TRP A 403 -16.02 -13.13 -10.89
CA TRP A 403 -17.42 -12.71 -10.80
C TRP A 403 -17.85 -11.90 -12.03
N THR A 404 -16.94 -11.09 -12.57
CA THR A 404 -17.19 -10.30 -13.77
C THR A 404 -16.78 -11.00 -15.07
N LYS A 405 -16.36 -12.27 -15.01
CA LYS A 405 -15.79 -12.98 -16.16
C LYS A 405 -16.85 -13.19 -17.23
N GLY A 406 -16.54 -12.77 -18.46
CA GLY A 406 -17.47 -12.87 -19.59
C GLY A 406 -18.57 -11.80 -19.60
N MET A 407 -18.49 -10.83 -18.69
CA MET A 407 -19.35 -9.65 -18.68
C MET A 407 -18.59 -8.51 -19.34
N GLN A 408 -19.20 -7.88 -20.35
CA GLN A 408 -18.65 -6.69 -20.98
C GLN A 408 -19.19 -5.45 -20.26
N ASP A 409 -18.31 -4.47 -20.07
CA ASP A 409 -18.64 -3.10 -19.64
C ASP A 409 -19.60 -3.03 -18.45
N CYS A 410 -19.15 -3.55 -17.31
CA CYS A 410 -19.88 -3.44 -16.05
C CYS A 410 -19.66 -2.06 -15.41
N PHE A 411 -20.70 -1.56 -14.77
CA PHE A 411 -20.65 -0.36 -13.93
C PHE A 411 -21.64 -0.47 -12.76
N ILE A 412 -21.54 0.42 -11.78
CA ILE A 412 -22.36 0.38 -10.57
C ILE A 412 -23.19 1.67 -10.46
N LEU A 413 -24.47 1.51 -10.11
CA LEU A 413 -25.39 2.61 -9.82
C LEU A 413 -25.87 2.57 -8.38
N LYS A 414 -25.98 3.72 -7.72
CA LYS A 414 -26.55 3.83 -6.36
C LYS A 414 -28.06 3.92 -6.42
N VAL A 415 -28.76 3.02 -5.74
CA VAL A 415 -30.22 2.96 -5.73
C VAL A 415 -30.79 4.05 -4.85
N LYS A 416 -31.81 4.75 -5.36
CA LYS A 416 -32.64 5.69 -4.61
C LYS A 416 -34.11 5.30 -4.70
N GLY A 417 -34.72 4.96 -3.57
CA GLY A 417 -36.10 4.48 -3.46
C GLY A 417 -36.21 2.98 -3.18
N ASP A 418 -37.45 2.51 -2.99
CA ASP A 418 -37.79 1.17 -2.52
C ASP A 418 -38.70 0.39 -3.49
N SER A 419 -38.86 0.83 -4.74
CA SER A 419 -39.75 0.16 -5.71
C SER A 419 -39.30 -1.26 -6.05
N MET A 420 -38.07 -1.64 -5.68
CA MET A 420 -37.48 -2.94 -6.01
C MET A 420 -37.29 -3.85 -4.79
N ILE A 421 -37.95 -3.54 -3.66
CA ILE A 421 -37.71 -4.20 -2.37
C ILE A 421 -37.95 -5.72 -2.40
N ASN A 422 -38.98 -6.21 -3.10
CA ASN A 422 -39.27 -7.64 -3.22
C ASN A 422 -38.29 -8.38 -4.16
N ALA A 423 -37.47 -7.65 -4.93
CA ALA A 423 -36.33 -8.21 -5.65
C ALA A 423 -35.04 -8.18 -4.82
N ASN A 424 -35.13 -7.93 -3.51
CA ASN A 424 -34.01 -7.76 -2.59
C ASN A 424 -33.07 -6.61 -3.00
N ILE A 425 -33.62 -5.55 -3.60
CA ILE A 425 -32.91 -4.30 -3.90
C ILE A 425 -33.55 -3.18 -3.08
N GLN A 426 -32.78 -2.61 -2.18
CA GLN A 426 -33.21 -1.62 -1.19
C GLN A 426 -32.67 -0.22 -1.51
N ASP A 427 -33.25 0.80 -0.89
CA ASP A 427 -32.71 2.15 -0.93
C ASP A 427 -31.25 2.15 -0.46
N ARG A 428 -30.38 2.89 -1.16
CA ARG A 428 -28.92 3.00 -0.94
C ARG A 428 -28.09 1.77 -1.30
N ASP A 429 -28.69 0.70 -1.81
CA ASP A 429 -27.91 -0.40 -2.39
C ASP A 429 -27.12 0.09 -3.62
N MET A 430 -26.03 -0.60 -3.93
CA MET A 430 -25.26 -0.42 -5.16
C MET A 430 -25.58 -1.58 -6.10
N VAL A 431 -26.11 -1.31 -7.28
CA VAL A 431 -26.47 -2.36 -8.25
C VAL A 431 -25.41 -2.43 -9.33
N VAL A 432 -24.85 -3.62 -9.54
CA VAL A 432 -23.92 -3.92 -10.62
C VAL A 432 -24.74 -4.13 -11.90
N ILE A 433 -24.52 -3.28 -12.89
CA ILE A 433 -25.16 -3.31 -14.19
C ILE A 433 -24.16 -3.83 -15.23
N GLN A 434 -24.58 -4.85 -15.98
CA GLN A 434 -23.89 -5.29 -17.18
C GLN A 434 -24.53 -4.61 -18.39
N THR A 435 -23.72 -3.94 -19.21
CA THR A 435 -24.18 -3.38 -20.48
C THR A 435 -24.54 -4.50 -21.45
N ILE A 436 -25.76 -4.48 -21.98
CA ILE A 436 -26.26 -5.47 -22.94
C ILE A 436 -27.16 -4.81 -23.98
N SER A 437 -27.20 -5.37 -25.20
CA SER A 437 -28.03 -4.86 -26.30
C SER A 437 -29.50 -5.32 -26.24
N SER A 438 -29.82 -6.36 -25.47
CA SER A 438 -31.17 -6.91 -25.36
C SER A 438 -31.38 -7.60 -24.02
N ALA A 439 -32.52 -7.38 -23.38
CA ALA A 439 -32.94 -8.05 -22.15
C ALA A 439 -34.15 -8.96 -22.39
N THR A 440 -34.30 -9.97 -21.56
CA THR A 440 -35.36 -10.99 -21.63
C THR A 440 -36.43 -10.77 -20.57
N HIS A 441 -37.57 -11.43 -20.75
CA HIS A 441 -38.65 -11.43 -19.78
C HIS A 441 -38.15 -11.80 -18.37
N ASN A 442 -38.60 -11.06 -17.36
CA ASN A 442 -38.19 -11.11 -15.95
C ASN A 442 -36.80 -10.60 -15.61
N ASP A 443 -36.01 -10.08 -16.56
CA ASP A 443 -34.75 -9.43 -16.22
C ASP A 443 -34.98 -8.14 -15.42
N ILE A 444 -34.12 -7.88 -14.42
CA ILE A 444 -34.05 -6.57 -13.78
C ILE A 444 -33.17 -5.69 -14.64
N VAL A 445 -33.70 -4.58 -15.13
CA VAL A 445 -33.06 -3.72 -16.12
C VAL A 445 -32.98 -2.29 -15.64
N ALA A 446 -31.84 -1.66 -15.92
CA ALA A 446 -31.69 -0.21 -15.89
C ALA A 446 -32.08 0.34 -17.25
N VAL A 447 -33.04 1.27 -17.28
CA VAL A 447 -33.59 1.83 -18.51
C VAL A 447 -33.65 3.34 -18.41
N ASN A 448 -33.41 4.02 -19.54
CA ASN A 448 -33.63 5.44 -19.71
C ASN A 448 -35.01 5.65 -20.36
N ILE A 449 -35.82 6.51 -19.78
CA ILE A 449 -37.13 6.93 -20.25
C ILE A 449 -37.11 8.45 -20.29
N GLU A 450 -37.18 9.03 -21.50
CA GLU A 450 -37.25 10.48 -21.71
C GLU A 450 -36.13 11.28 -20.98
N GLY A 451 -34.91 10.71 -20.95
CA GLY A 451 -33.75 11.33 -20.30
C GLY A 451 -33.55 10.96 -18.83
N ASN A 452 -34.46 10.19 -18.23
CA ASN A 452 -34.41 9.78 -16.82
C ASN A 452 -34.22 8.26 -16.67
N ALA A 453 -33.37 7.84 -15.75
CA ALA A 453 -33.07 6.42 -15.49
C ALA A 453 -33.93 5.83 -14.35
N THR A 454 -34.36 4.59 -14.52
CA THR A 454 -35.05 3.79 -13.48
C THR A 454 -34.66 2.32 -13.53
N LEU A 455 -34.71 1.66 -12.37
CA LEU A 455 -34.50 0.22 -12.23
C LEU A 455 -35.86 -0.48 -12.06
N LYS A 456 -36.17 -1.44 -12.94
CA LYS A 456 -37.45 -2.17 -12.95
C LYS A 456 -37.29 -3.60 -13.48
N ARG A 457 -38.28 -4.45 -13.23
CA ARG A 457 -38.34 -5.77 -13.87
C ARG A 457 -39.00 -5.67 -15.24
N LEU A 458 -38.36 -6.20 -16.26
CA LEU A 458 -38.86 -6.24 -17.62
C LEU A 458 -39.93 -7.33 -17.75
N TYR A 459 -41.15 -6.93 -18.09
CA TYR A 459 -42.22 -7.85 -18.47
C TYR A 459 -42.51 -7.70 -19.96
N ASN A 460 -42.12 -8.70 -20.74
CA ASN A 460 -42.42 -8.77 -22.17
C ASN A 460 -43.38 -9.93 -22.44
N LYS A 461 -44.60 -9.64 -22.91
CA LYS A 461 -45.59 -10.66 -23.29
C LYS A 461 -46.39 -10.18 -24.50
N ASN A 462 -46.50 -11.01 -25.54
CA ASN A 462 -47.25 -10.74 -26.77
C ASN A 462 -46.90 -9.39 -27.43
N GLY A 463 -45.62 -9.01 -27.42
CA GLY A 463 -45.13 -7.75 -28.01
C GLY A 463 -45.41 -6.49 -27.16
N LYS A 464 -46.01 -6.63 -25.97
CA LYS A 464 -46.17 -5.52 -25.03
C LYS A 464 -45.05 -5.56 -23.99
N VAL A 465 -44.32 -4.46 -23.87
CA VAL A 465 -43.26 -4.27 -22.89
C VAL A 465 -43.78 -3.41 -21.74
N MET A 466 -43.66 -3.93 -20.52
CA MET A 466 -43.99 -3.22 -19.29
C MET A 466 -42.81 -3.29 -18.32
N LEU A 467 -42.60 -2.22 -17.57
CA LEU A 467 -41.63 -2.15 -16.50
C LEU A 467 -42.36 -2.29 -15.18
N MET A 468 -42.15 -3.42 -14.53
CA MET A 468 -42.83 -3.79 -13.30
C MET A 468 -41.97 -3.38 -12.09
N PRO A 469 -42.53 -2.67 -11.12
CA PRO A 469 -41.91 -2.55 -9.81
C PRO A 469 -42.01 -3.88 -9.07
N GLU A 470 -41.12 -4.07 -8.10
CA GLU A 470 -41.13 -5.18 -7.14
C GLU A 470 -41.55 -4.66 -5.75
N ASN A 471 -42.55 -3.79 -5.76
CA ASN A 471 -43.17 -3.21 -4.58
C ASN A 471 -44.62 -2.85 -4.94
N GLN A 472 -45.58 -3.31 -4.14
CA GLN A 472 -47.02 -3.17 -4.41
C GLN A 472 -47.51 -1.71 -4.37
N ASN A 473 -46.73 -0.82 -3.75
CA ASN A 473 -47.06 0.61 -3.65
C ASN A 473 -46.82 1.36 -4.97
N TYR A 474 -46.19 0.75 -5.96
CA TYR A 474 -45.82 1.38 -7.22
C TYR A 474 -46.60 0.77 -8.38
N LYS A 475 -46.96 1.60 -9.37
CA LYS A 475 -47.68 1.16 -10.57
C LYS A 475 -46.71 0.72 -11.67
N PRO A 476 -47.08 -0.28 -12.51
CA PRO A 476 -46.35 -0.60 -13.72
C PRO A 476 -46.24 0.58 -14.69
N ILE A 477 -45.11 0.68 -15.39
CA ILE A 477 -44.91 1.65 -16.47
C ILE A 477 -45.06 0.92 -17.81
N ILE A 478 -45.98 1.37 -18.66
CA ILE A 478 -46.15 0.84 -20.01
C ILE A 478 -45.16 1.55 -20.92
N VAL A 479 -44.29 0.79 -21.60
CA VAL A 479 -43.28 1.36 -22.48
C VAL A 479 -43.92 1.67 -23.84
N LYS A 480 -43.79 2.92 -24.28
CA LYS A 480 -44.02 3.33 -25.67
C LYS A 480 -42.67 3.23 -26.41
N GLU A 481 -42.67 2.92 -27.70
CA GLU A 481 -41.44 2.71 -28.47
C GLU A 481 -40.52 3.95 -28.49
N GLU A 482 -41.09 5.15 -28.37
CA GLU A 482 -40.35 6.42 -28.36
C GLU A 482 -39.77 6.73 -26.97
N GLY A 483 -38.49 7.11 -26.93
CA GLY A 483 -37.84 7.62 -25.71
C GLY A 483 -37.38 6.56 -24.70
N PHE A 484 -37.47 5.27 -25.05
CA PHE A 484 -37.00 4.15 -24.23
C PHE A 484 -35.65 3.61 -24.71
N TYR A 485 -34.67 3.55 -23.81
CA TYR A 485 -33.36 2.97 -24.08
C TYR A 485 -32.95 2.01 -22.95
N LEU A 486 -32.55 0.78 -23.33
CA LEU A 486 -31.95 -0.16 -22.39
C LEU A 486 -30.52 0.28 -22.08
N ILE A 487 -30.23 0.51 -20.80
CA ILE A 487 -28.89 0.84 -20.33
C ILE A 487 -28.13 -0.46 -20.02
N GLY A 488 -28.78 -1.41 -19.35
CA GLY A 488 -28.20 -2.71 -19.06
C GLY A 488 -29.04 -3.57 -18.12
N LYS A 489 -28.51 -4.72 -17.76
CA LYS A 489 -29.14 -5.69 -16.84
C LYS A 489 -28.44 -5.68 -15.49
N ALA A 490 -29.23 -5.70 -14.42
CA ALA A 490 -28.71 -5.90 -13.07
C ALA A 490 -28.26 -7.35 -12.89
N VAL A 491 -27.02 -7.51 -12.45
CA VAL A 491 -26.35 -8.81 -12.32
C VAL A 491 -25.86 -9.08 -10.90
N GLY A 492 -25.76 -8.04 -10.08
CA GLY A 492 -25.45 -8.16 -8.66
C GLY A 492 -25.89 -6.96 -7.85
N VAL A 493 -26.00 -7.14 -6.54
CA VAL A 493 -26.36 -6.08 -5.59
C VAL A 493 -25.31 -6.06 -4.49
N ILE A 494 -24.72 -4.90 -4.23
CA ILE A 494 -23.77 -4.67 -3.15
C ILE A 494 -24.48 -3.82 -2.10
N ARG A 495 -24.63 -4.36 -0.90
CA ARG A 495 -25.26 -3.68 0.25
C ARG A 495 -24.24 -3.42 1.32
N ALA A 496 -24.08 -2.16 1.73
CA ALA A 496 -23.25 -1.85 2.90
C ALA A 496 -23.92 -2.40 4.17
N LYS A 497 -23.18 -3.17 4.97
CA LYS A 497 -23.59 -3.54 6.33
C LYS A 497 -23.10 -2.44 7.27
N GLN A 498 -24.02 -1.80 7.97
CA GLN A 498 -23.72 -0.87 9.06
C GLN A 498 -23.21 -1.62 10.28
#